data_AF-A0A9E2DCI5-F1
#
_entry.id   AF-A0A9E2DCI5-F1
#
_cell.length_a   1.000
_cell.length_b   1.000
_cell.length_c   1.000
_cell.angle_alpha   90.00
_cell.angle_beta   90.00
_cell.angle_gamma   90.00
#
_symmetry.space_group_name_H-M   'P 1'
#
loop_
_entity.id
_entity.type
_entity.pdbx_description
1 polymer ?
#
loop_
_entity_poly.entity_id
_entity_poly.type
_entity_poly.pdbx_seq_one_letter_code
_entity_poly.pdbx_strand_id
1 'polypeptide(L)' 'MKYCSQCGGTVAQRIPDGDTQQRFVCGHCDVIHYQNPRIIAGCIPVYEDQVLLCRRAIEPRYGKWTLP' A
#
# COMPACT_ATOMS: atom_id res chain seq x y z
N MET A 1 -0.40 -3.35 10.76
CA MET A 1 -1.80 -3.32 11.24
C MET A 1 -1.77 -3.50 12.75
N LYS A 2 -2.53 -2.74 13.54
CA LYS A 2 -2.52 -2.85 15.02
C LYS A 2 -3.73 -3.61 15.58
N TYR A 3 -4.88 -3.52 14.90
CA TYR A 3 -6.15 -4.12 15.30
C TYR A 3 -6.82 -4.83 14.13
N CYS A 4 -7.62 -5.85 14.44
CA CYS A 4 -8.40 -6.64 13.50
C CYS A 4 -9.58 -5.82 12.98
N SER A 5 -9.73 -5.74 11.66
CA SER A 5 -10.85 -5.03 11.03
C SER A 5 -12.20 -5.73 11.17
N GLN A 6 -12.23 -6.99 11.63
CA GLN A 6 -13.46 -7.77 11.81
C GLN A 6 -14.03 -7.66 13.23
N CYS A 7 -13.17 -7.66 14.27
CA CYS A 7 -13.61 -7.72 15.67
C CYS A 7 -12.99 -6.66 16.60
N GLY A 8 -12.06 -5.84 16.11
CA GLY A 8 -11.38 -4.82 16.93
C GLY A 8 -10.29 -5.34 17.88
N GLY A 9 -10.12 -6.67 18.00
CA GLY A 9 -9.06 -7.28 18.80
C GLY A 9 -7.65 -6.97 18.26
N THR A 10 -6.61 -7.17 19.07
CA THR A 10 -5.22 -6.98 18.63
C THR A 10 -4.78 -8.05 17.63
N VAL A 11 -3.85 -7.68 16.74
CA VAL A 11 -3.23 -8.61 15.78
C VAL A 11 -1.74 -8.75 16.04
N ALA A 12 -1.17 -9.90 15.73
CA ALA A 12 0.27 -10.16 15.81
C ALA A 12 0.79 -10.75 14.49
N GLN A 13 2.07 -10.54 14.19
CA GLN A 13 2.71 -11.20 13.06
C GLN A 13 3.07 -12.64 13.44
N ARG A 14 2.53 -13.62 12.70
CA ARG A 14 2.79 -15.05 12.87
C ARG A 14 2.93 -15.70 11.50
N ILE A 15 3.60 -16.85 11.41
CA ILE A 15 3.58 -17.69 10.21
C ILE A 15 2.46 -18.71 10.43
N PRO A 16 1.35 -18.66 9.68
CA PRO A 16 0.29 -19.68 9.78
C PRO A 16 0.81 -21.06 9.38
N ASP A 17 0.18 -22.12 9.91
CA ASP A 17 0.52 -23.49 9.56
C ASP A 17 0.39 -23.72 8.04
N GLY A 18 1.44 -24.27 7.43
CA GLY A 18 1.52 -24.48 5.98
C GLY A 18 1.90 -23.25 5.15
N ASP A 19 2.12 -22.08 5.76
CA ASP A 19 2.69 -20.90 5.11
C ASP A 19 4.20 -20.78 5.44
N THR A 20 4.90 -19.88 4.74
CA THR A 20 6.30 -19.51 4.98
C THR A 20 6.47 -18.03 5.33
N GLN A 21 5.40 -17.24 5.17
CA GLN A 21 5.43 -15.80 5.31
C GLN A 21 4.72 -15.34 6.59
N GLN A 22 5.22 -14.26 7.18
CA GLN A 22 4.54 -13.62 8.30
C GLN A 22 3.26 -12.92 7.84
N ARG A 23 2.16 -13.20 8.52
CA ARG A 23 0.84 -12.60 8.32
C ARG A 23 0.38 -11.93 9.60
N PHE A 24 -0.45 -10.89 9.49
CA PHE A 24 -1.16 -10.35 10.65
C PHE A 24 -2.31 -11.31 10.98
N VAL A 25 -2.23 -11.98 12.13
CA VAL A 25 -3.26 -12.91 12.62
C VAL A 25 -3.92 -12.31 13.85
N CYS A 26 -5.24 -12.29 13.90
CA CYS A 26 -5.99 -11.85 15.08
C CYS A 26 -5.95 -12.92 16.16
N GLY A 27 -5.60 -12.54 17.39
CA GLY A 27 -5.59 -13.48 18.53
C GLY A 27 -6.96 -13.74 19.17
N HIS A 28 -8.03 -13.10 18.68
CA HIS A 28 -9.38 -13.23 19.24
C HIS A 28 -10.34 -14.03 18.35
N CYS A 29 -10.27 -13.84 17.03
CA CYS A 29 -11.14 -14.51 16.08
C CYS A 29 -10.39 -15.29 14.98
N ASP A 30 -9.07 -15.45 15.14
CA ASP A 30 -8.18 -16.22 14.25
C ASP A 30 -8.15 -15.81 12.77
N VAL A 31 -8.76 -14.67 12.43
CA VAL A 31 -8.74 -14.12 11.07
C VAL A 31 -7.30 -13.75 10.67
N ILE A 32 -6.90 -14.22 9.49
CA ILE A 32 -5.63 -13.89 8.84
C ILE A 32 -5.86 -12.70 7.89
N HIS A 33 -5.13 -11.61 8.11
CA HIS A 33 -5.18 -10.40 7.28
C HIS A 33 -4.04 -10.39 6.27
N TYR A 34 -4.35 -10.80 5.04
CA TYR A 34 -3.43 -10.67 3.91
C TYR A 34 -3.24 -9.21 3.50
N GLN A 35 -2.01 -8.85 3.16
CA GLN A 35 -1.68 -7.54 2.61
C GLN A 35 -1.46 -7.65 1.11
N ASN A 36 -2.35 -7.06 0.33
CA ASN A 36 -2.23 -7.01 -1.12
C ASN A 36 -1.49 -5.75 -1.56
N PRO A 37 -0.68 -5.83 -2.64
CA PRO A 37 -0.07 -4.65 -3.24
C PRO A 37 -1.12 -3.61 -3.65
N ARG A 38 -0.73 -2.33 -3.62
CA ARG A 38 -1.52 -1.23 -4.15
C ARG A 38 -0.96 -0.83 -5.51
N ILE A 39 -1.83 -0.78 -6.52
CA ILE A 39 -1.43 -0.35 -7.86
C ILE A 39 -1.45 1.17 -7.93
N ILE A 40 -0.39 1.75 -8.47
CA ILE A 40 -0.33 3.15 -8.89
C ILE A 40 -0.24 3.12 -10.41
N ALA A 41 -1.21 3.75 -11.07
CA ALA A 41 -1.20 3.96 -12.51
C ALA A 41 -0.77 5.40 -12.79
N GLY A 42 0.12 5.59 -13.76
CA GLY A 42 0.54 6.90 -14.23
C GLY A 42 0.34 7.03 -15.73
N CYS A 43 0.49 8.25 -16.25
CA CYS A 43 0.35 8.56 -17.66
C CYS A 43 1.56 9.36 -18.17
N ILE A 44 1.90 9.20 -19.45
CA ILE A 44 2.79 10.11 -20.18
C ILE A 44 1.93 10.86 -21.21
N PRO A 45 1.37 12.02 -20.86
CA PRO A 45 0.61 12.82 -21.82
C PRO A 45 1.57 13.50 -22.79
N VAL A 46 1.32 13.31 -24.09
CA VAL A 46 2.13 13.87 -25.18
C VAL A 46 1.29 14.89 -25.95
N TYR A 47 1.87 16.05 -26.24
CA TYR A 47 1.29 17.05 -27.14
C TYR A 47 2.40 17.51 -28.10
N GLU A 48 2.23 17.22 -29.40
CA GLU A 48 3.30 17.39 -30.40
C GLU A 48 4.61 16.74 -29.93
N ASP A 49 5.72 17.48 -29.90
CA ASP A 49 7.04 17.01 -29.44
C ASP A 49 7.27 17.25 -27.93
N GLN A 50 6.22 17.50 -27.15
CA GLN A 50 6.30 17.85 -25.72
C GLN A 50 5.59 16.82 -24.82
N VAL A 51 6.06 16.74 -23.57
CA VAL A 51 5.46 15.90 -22.51
C VAL A 51 4.97 16.74 -21.33
N LEU A 52 3.80 16.40 -20.78
CA LEU A 52 3.27 17.05 -19.59
C LEU A 52 3.91 16.49 -18.31
N LEU A 53 4.37 17.39 -17.44
CA LEU A 53 4.85 17.06 -16.11
C LEU A 53 4.12 17.87 -15.03
N CYS A 54 3.92 17.26 -13.87
CA CYS A 54 3.38 17.92 -12.68
C CYS A 54 4.51 18.31 -11.73
N ARG A 55 4.48 19.52 -11.17
CA ARG A 55 5.38 19.92 -10.08
C ARG A 55 4.73 19.60 -8.74
N ARG A 56 5.38 18.76 -7.93
CA ARG A 56 4.84 18.26 -6.66
C ARG A 56 4.66 19.40 -5.65
N ALA A 57 3.45 19.54 -5.10
CA ALA A 57 3.11 20.52 -4.06
C ALA A 57 3.06 19.92 -2.63
N ILE A 58 3.37 18.63 -2.48
CA ILE A 58 3.38 17.91 -1.20
C ILE A 58 4.63 17.03 -1.08
N GLU A 59 5.14 16.89 0.15
CA GLU A 59 6.17 15.89 0.46
C GLU A 59 5.61 14.45 0.30
N PRO A 60 6.45 13.46 -0.03
CA PRO A 60 7.90 13.55 -0.23
C PRO A 60 8.28 14.27 -1.54
N ARG A 61 9.51 14.80 -1.65
CA ARG A 61 10.08 15.42 -2.87
C ARG A 61 9.32 16.65 -3.36
N TYR A 62 9.01 17.59 -2.46
CA TYR A 62 8.35 18.84 -2.84
C TYR A 62 9.13 19.59 -3.95
N GLY A 63 8.40 20.22 -4.86
CA GLY A 63 8.95 21.08 -5.91
C GLY A 63 9.65 20.34 -7.07
N LYS A 64 9.75 19.00 -7.04
CA LYS A 64 10.26 18.18 -8.14
C LYS A 64 9.18 17.87 -9.17
N TRP A 65 9.60 17.58 -10.40
CA TRP A 65 8.71 17.19 -11.49
C TRP A 65 8.42 15.68 -11.45
N THR A 66 7.21 15.28 -11.82
CA THR A 66 6.75 13.88 -11.93
C THR A 66 5.76 13.74 -13.07
N LEU A 67 5.59 12.50 -13.55
CA LEU A 67 4.44 12.14 -14.35
C LEU A 67 3.17 12.16 -13.48
N PRO A 68 2.01 12.50 -14.08
CA PRO A 68 0.71 12.36 -13.43
C PRO A 68 0.39 10.88 -13.13
#